data_AF-A0A355ALS5-F1
#
_entry.id   AF-A0A355ALS5-F1
#
_cell.length_a   1.000
_cell.length_b   1.000
_cell.length_c   1.000
_cell.angle_alpha   90.00
_cell.angle_beta   90.00
_cell.angle_gamma   90.00
#
_symmetry.space_group_name_H-M   'P 1'
#
loop_
_entity.id
_entity.type
_entity.pdbx_description
1 polymer ?
#
loop_
_entity_poly.entity_id
_entity_poly.type
_entity_poly.pdbx_seq_one_letter_code
_entity_poly.pdbx_strand_id
1 'polypeptide(L)'
;RTRWAHDADQWLVGEAVIWGLVWFTGRCGVDHSAEQLIEDLVQIGEAGLQDVAKGELSVIPYLLTVGELLKDVADCQHCADVARKNLYREVQEHVGDDGGVGLEQSSEILSTVTRWVRCRDIIHTTSGKKLVKEINKKIDKAVTFAVLLLCNSGRAATEVTRESQRSVAPILQAASRGRKKVAATVLALLEGKNAAGDVRWTEKGLCQRSLFDEKQRIAVFRSGWKRGATRVLVSYRDQSPYLEIVAGDRLVIAGRWDIELRCNGKELPLVGAWRRTWWDANDNAIYLEMSVDVEGGWRLERSVLLLPKDKVVLLADAVVVPELKYGDESEMLAAHLQLQSSLCVTPSIKIDPCEETCEVFGSDAKPRFLAVPLALDEWRESSRGQGSLSVSGQQLDLKLNAAAGRLYAPLWIDCNARRLKQLQEQPECNQRTWRQLTVADTREAISADQAVSFRVQSCLDQWFVYRSLDEARNRTALGCNMSSEFLVGRIAKNGVVKRLLEVVEDRVLY
;
A
#
# COMPACT_ATOMS: atom_id res chain seq x y z
N ARG A 1 34.09 -18.98 22.21
CA ARG A 1 34.01 -18.00 21.08
C ARG A 1 33.81 -18.76 19.76
N THR A 2 32.72 -19.51 19.65
CA THR A 2 32.56 -20.61 18.68
C THR A 2 31.23 -20.45 17.93
N ARG A 3 31.33 -20.19 16.62
CA ARG A 3 30.43 -20.57 15.50
C ARG A 3 28.89 -20.41 15.59
N TRP A 4 28.30 -19.86 16.64
CA TRP A 4 26.85 -19.59 16.71
C TRP A 4 26.48 -18.12 16.43
N ALA A 5 27.48 -17.25 16.21
CA ALA A 5 27.30 -15.81 16.09
C ALA A 5 27.16 -15.30 14.64
N HIS A 6 26.98 -16.16 13.63
CA HIS A 6 26.90 -15.70 12.24
C HIS A 6 25.50 -15.37 11.74
N ASP A 7 24.43 -15.83 12.41
CA ASP A 7 23.03 -15.52 12.04
C ASP A 7 22.23 -14.76 13.11
N ALA A 8 22.77 -14.60 14.33
CA ALA A 8 22.09 -13.87 15.40
C ALA A 8 22.53 -12.40 15.41
N ASP A 9 21.55 -11.49 15.32
CA ASP A 9 21.76 -10.04 15.47
C ASP A 9 22.49 -9.77 16.79
N GLN A 10 23.75 -9.32 16.69
CA GLN A 10 24.64 -9.12 17.85
C GLN A 10 24.02 -8.21 18.92
N TRP A 11 23.18 -7.26 18.50
CA TRP A 11 22.48 -6.35 19.39
C TRP A 11 21.44 -7.08 20.24
N LEU A 12 20.70 -8.01 19.64
CA LEU A 12 19.70 -8.80 20.33
C LEU A 12 20.35 -9.76 21.33
N VAL A 13 21.48 -10.37 20.96
CA VAL A 13 22.25 -11.24 21.85
C VAL A 13 22.78 -10.42 23.03
N GLY A 14 23.41 -9.27 22.76
CA GLY A 14 23.90 -8.38 23.81
C GLY A 14 22.78 -7.92 24.75
N GLU A 15 21.62 -7.55 24.21
CA GLU A 15 20.45 -7.15 25.00
C GLU A 15 19.99 -8.29 25.93
N ALA A 16 19.88 -9.51 25.41
CA ALA A 16 19.51 -10.67 26.20
C ALA A 16 20.52 -10.98 27.32
N VAL A 17 21.82 -10.82 27.04
CA VAL A 17 22.89 -10.98 28.03
C VAL A 17 22.77 -9.94 29.15
N ILE A 18 22.49 -8.67 28.84
CA ILE A 18 22.32 -7.62 29.86
C ILE A 18 21.13 -7.94 30.77
N TRP A 19 19.98 -8.30 30.18
CA TRP A 19 18.80 -8.69 30.97
C TRP A 19 19.08 -9.90 31.86
N GLY A 20 19.79 -10.90 31.34
CA GLY A 20 20.23 -12.05 32.10
C GLY A 20 21.16 -11.66 33.26
N LEU A 21 22.17 -10.85 32.98
CA LEU A 21 23.13 -10.38 33.97
C LEU A 21 22.45 -9.66 35.13
N VAL A 22 21.59 -8.68 34.85
CA VAL A 22 20.83 -7.93 35.88
C VAL A 22 19.96 -8.86 36.72
N TRP A 23 19.34 -9.86 36.09
CA TRP A 23 18.53 -10.85 36.80
C TRP A 23 19.35 -11.74 37.73
N PHE A 24 20.55 -12.15 37.29
CA PHE A 24 21.47 -12.96 38.09
C PHE A 24 22.12 -12.18 39.24
N THR A 25 22.62 -10.97 38.96
CA THR A 25 23.30 -10.14 39.98
C THR A 25 22.32 -9.66 41.06
N GLY A 26 21.06 -9.41 40.70
CA GLY A 26 19.98 -9.13 41.65
C GLY A 26 19.63 -10.30 42.58
N ARG A 27 20.12 -11.53 42.32
CA ARG A 27 19.84 -12.72 43.12
C ARG A 27 21.05 -13.33 43.83
N CYS A 28 22.26 -13.19 43.30
CA CYS A 28 23.41 -13.99 43.76
C CYS A 28 24.70 -13.22 44.10
N GLY A 29 24.73 -11.88 44.04
CA GLY A 29 25.97 -11.11 44.26
C GLY A 29 26.94 -11.21 43.07
N VAL A 30 27.90 -10.28 42.98
CA VAL A 30 28.77 -10.11 41.80
C VAL A 30 30.07 -10.90 41.99
N ASP A 31 30.47 -11.67 40.97
CA ASP A 31 31.75 -12.40 40.87
C ASP A 31 32.65 -11.70 39.81
N HIS A 32 33.98 -11.89 39.85
CA HIS A 32 34.94 -11.23 38.95
C HIS A 32 34.68 -11.53 37.45
N SER A 33 34.03 -12.65 37.15
CA SER A 33 33.62 -13.00 35.78
C SER A 33 32.56 -12.04 35.20
N ALA A 34 31.83 -11.30 36.05
CA ALA A 34 30.84 -10.32 35.63
C ALA A 34 31.44 -8.99 35.18
N GLU A 35 32.61 -8.60 35.70
CA GLU A 35 33.27 -7.32 35.35
C GLU A 35 33.71 -7.32 33.87
N GLN A 36 34.42 -8.37 33.44
CA GLN A 36 34.84 -8.51 32.03
C GLN A 36 33.64 -8.55 31.07
N LEU A 37 32.54 -9.19 31.48
CA LEU A 37 31.33 -9.25 30.68
C LEU A 37 30.67 -7.87 30.54
N ILE A 38 30.67 -7.06 31.60
CA ILE A 38 30.17 -5.68 31.56
C ILE A 38 31.03 -4.84 30.62
N GLU A 39 32.37 -4.93 30.70
CA GLU A 39 33.28 -4.24 29.79
C GLU A 39 33.01 -4.59 28.32
N ASP A 40 32.87 -5.88 28.00
CA ASP A 40 32.56 -6.35 26.64
C ASP A 40 31.22 -5.76 26.14
N LEU A 41 30.19 -5.70 26.99
CA LEU A 41 28.89 -5.11 26.64
C LEU A 41 28.96 -3.60 26.43
N VAL A 42 29.76 -2.88 27.22
CA VAL A 42 29.99 -1.45 27.04
C VAL A 42 30.71 -1.18 25.71
N GLN A 43 31.74 -1.95 25.38
CA GLN A 43 32.44 -1.83 24.09
C GLN A 43 31.51 -2.08 22.89
N ILE A 44 30.59 -3.05 23.00
CA ILE A 44 29.54 -3.26 21.99
C ILE A 44 28.63 -2.01 21.91
N GLY A 45 28.34 -1.35 23.03
CA GLY A 45 27.59 -0.09 23.08
C GLY A 45 28.30 1.06 22.37
N GLU A 46 29.61 1.22 22.60
CA GLU A 46 30.44 2.22 21.92
C GLU A 46 30.48 2.01 20.40
N ALA A 47 30.61 0.76 19.95
CA ALA A 47 30.49 0.43 18.54
C ALA A 47 29.09 0.79 17.99
N GLY A 48 28.04 0.52 18.77
CA GLY A 48 26.67 0.90 18.43
C GLY A 48 26.46 2.42 18.30
N LEU A 49 27.14 3.24 19.09
CA LEU A 49 27.11 4.70 18.96
C LEU A 49 27.68 5.16 17.60
N GLN A 50 28.74 4.51 17.12
CA GLN A 50 29.30 4.79 15.79
C GLN A 50 28.34 4.40 14.67
N ASP A 51 27.59 3.32 14.84
CA ASP A 51 26.58 2.89 13.88
C ASP A 51 25.40 3.86 13.83
N VAL A 52 24.93 4.35 14.97
CA VAL A 52 23.91 5.42 15.01
C VAL A 52 24.41 6.69 14.31
N ALA A 53 25.69 7.06 14.47
CA ALA A 53 26.27 8.21 13.79
C ALA A 53 26.31 8.04 12.25
N LYS A 54 26.34 6.81 11.75
CA LYS A 54 26.23 6.46 10.33
C LYS A 54 24.78 6.32 9.84
N GLY A 55 23.80 6.46 10.74
CA GLY A 55 22.37 6.31 10.42
C GLY A 55 21.79 4.91 10.64
N GLU A 56 22.56 3.97 11.19
CA GLU A 56 22.06 2.63 11.51
C GLU A 56 21.31 2.62 12.84
N LEU A 57 19.98 2.66 12.76
CA LEU A 57 19.13 2.82 13.94
C LEU A 57 18.66 1.49 14.56
N SER A 58 19.05 0.34 13.99
CA SER A 58 18.68 -0.99 14.47
C SER A 58 19.20 -1.27 15.90
N VAL A 59 20.32 -0.66 16.27
CA VAL A 59 21.01 -0.78 17.57
C VAL A 59 20.35 -0.01 18.73
N ILE A 60 19.40 0.90 18.45
CA ILE A 60 18.79 1.77 19.48
C ILE A 60 18.24 1.01 20.70
N PRO A 61 17.50 -0.11 20.57
CA PRO A 61 17.02 -0.87 21.73
C PRO A 61 18.16 -1.37 22.63
N TYR A 62 19.28 -1.79 22.03
CA TYR A 62 20.45 -2.24 22.77
C TYR A 62 21.08 -1.09 23.57
N LEU A 63 21.28 0.08 22.94
CA LEU A 63 21.83 1.27 23.60
C LEU A 63 20.96 1.75 24.77
N LEU A 64 19.62 1.69 24.62
CA LEU A 64 18.70 1.96 25.73
C LEU A 64 18.87 0.94 26.86
N THR A 65 19.02 -0.33 26.52
CA THR A 65 19.15 -1.40 27.52
C THR A 65 20.44 -1.25 28.31
N VAL A 66 21.59 -1.08 27.64
CA VAL A 66 22.89 -0.79 28.29
C VAL A 66 22.77 0.44 29.17
N GLY A 67 22.34 1.57 28.61
CA GLY A 67 22.40 2.83 29.33
C GLY A 67 21.44 2.95 30.51
N GLU A 68 20.27 2.30 30.44
CA GLU A 68 19.29 2.36 31.53
C GLU A 68 19.56 1.31 32.62
N LEU A 69 20.06 0.13 32.27
CA LEU A 69 20.34 -0.94 33.25
C LEU A 69 21.73 -0.86 33.87
N LEU A 70 22.72 -0.30 33.15
CA LEU A 70 24.10 -0.12 33.61
C LEU A 70 24.43 1.37 33.85
N LYS A 71 23.44 2.16 34.25
CA LYS A 71 23.55 3.62 34.45
C LYS A 71 24.68 4.07 35.40
N ASP A 72 25.11 3.19 36.31
CA ASP A 72 26.16 3.46 37.29
C ASP A 72 27.56 3.19 36.73
N VAL A 73 27.66 2.57 35.55
CA VAL A 73 28.89 2.40 34.79
C VAL A 73 29.15 3.67 33.98
N ALA A 74 30.41 4.14 33.98
CA ALA A 74 30.81 5.32 33.23
C ALA A 74 30.38 5.23 31.76
N ASP A 75 29.97 6.36 31.19
CA ASP A 75 29.61 6.54 29.79
C ASP A 75 28.36 5.76 29.27
N CYS A 76 27.80 4.84 30.06
CA CYS A 76 26.57 4.13 29.69
C CYS A 76 25.36 5.05 29.58
N GLN A 77 25.26 6.09 30.44
CA GLN A 77 24.17 7.06 30.36
C GLN A 77 24.15 7.79 29.00
N HIS A 78 25.31 8.05 28.40
CA HIS A 78 25.40 8.66 27.07
C HIS A 78 24.73 7.80 25.99
N CYS A 79 24.84 6.46 26.09
CA CYS A 79 24.16 5.52 25.20
C CYS A 79 22.63 5.70 25.26
N ALA A 80 22.06 5.77 26.48
CA ALA A 80 20.63 5.98 26.66
C ALA A 80 20.17 7.34 26.11
N ASP A 81 20.94 8.40 26.33
CA ASP A 81 20.59 9.76 25.88
C ASP A 81 20.59 9.86 24.35
N VAL A 82 21.60 9.31 23.68
CA VAL A 82 21.68 9.25 22.21
C VAL A 82 20.53 8.43 21.64
N ALA A 83 20.20 7.29 22.26
CA ALA A 83 19.14 6.42 21.81
C ALA A 83 17.74 7.07 21.99
N ARG A 84 17.48 7.73 23.12
CA ARG A 84 16.24 8.51 23.37
C ARG A 84 16.10 9.65 22.37
N LYS A 85 17.17 10.42 22.14
CA LYS A 85 17.16 11.54 21.17
C LYS A 85 16.79 11.06 19.77
N ASN A 86 17.39 9.96 19.30
CA ASN A 86 17.11 9.41 17.98
C ASN A 86 15.70 8.82 17.87
N LEU A 87 15.23 8.09 18.88
CA LEU A 87 13.83 7.63 18.94
C LEU A 87 12.85 8.79 18.78
N TYR A 88 13.07 9.89 19.50
CA TYR A 88 12.17 11.04 19.50
C TYR A 88 12.17 11.73 18.14
N ARG A 89 13.37 11.94 17.57
CA ARG A 89 13.54 12.51 16.24
C ARG A 89 12.78 11.67 15.19
N GLU A 90 13.02 10.37 15.16
CA GLU A 90 12.47 9.49 14.14
C GLU A 90 10.94 9.39 14.23
N VAL A 91 10.38 9.27 15.44
CA VAL A 91 8.92 9.29 15.64
C VAL A 91 8.33 10.63 15.21
N GLN A 92 9.03 11.75 15.45
CA GLN A 92 8.54 13.06 15.06
C GLN A 92 8.55 13.28 13.54
N GLU A 93 9.61 12.83 12.87
CA GLU A 93 9.83 12.96 11.43
C GLU A 93 8.87 12.04 10.64
N HIS A 94 8.80 10.76 11.01
CA HIS A 94 8.09 9.76 10.22
C HIS A 94 6.63 9.54 10.61
N VAL A 95 6.17 9.94 11.80
CA VAL A 95 4.74 9.76 12.15
C VAL A 95 3.98 11.03 11.85
N GLY A 96 3.01 10.89 10.95
CA GLY A 96 2.10 11.95 10.53
C GLY A 96 0.97 12.20 11.51
N ASP A 97 0.09 13.11 11.11
CA ASP A 97 -0.95 13.61 12.00
C ASP A 97 -2.08 12.59 12.16
N ASP A 98 -2.32 11.72 11.18
CA ASP A 98 -3.30 10.64 11.25
C ASP A 98 -2.68 9.32 11.73
N GLY A 99 -1.35 9.24 11.72
CA GLY A 99 -0.60 8.09 12.20
C GLY A 99 0.09 7.29 11.11
N GLY A 100 0.00 7.75 9.85
CA GLY A 100 0.77 7.18 8.77
C GLY A 100 2.25 7.23 9.12
N VAL A 101 2.97 6.17 8.78
CA VAL A 101 4.42 6.08 8.97
C VAL A 101 5.08 6.31 7.62
N GLY A 102 5.81 7.41 7.52
CA GLY A 102 6.43 7.92 6.31
C GLY A 102 7.65 7.17 5.84
N LEU A 103 7.45 5.91 5.47
CA LEU A 103 8.43 5.02 4.86
C LEU A 103 7.74 4.34 3.67
N GLU A 104 8.52 3.82 2.73
CA GLU A 104 7.96 3.33 1.46
C GLU A 104 7.30 1.97 1.58
N GLN A 105 8.00 1.03 2.24
CA GLN A 105 7.66 -0.39 2.24
C GLN A 105 6.99 -0.81 3.53
N SER A 106 6.03 -1.73 3.45
CA SER A 106 5.37 -2.24 4.66
C SER A 106 6.34 -2.98 5.59
N SER A 107 7.33 -3.69 5.04
CA SER A 107 8.37 -4.39 5.79
C SER A 107 9.20 -3.42 6.64
N GLU A 108 9.60 -2.30 6.05
CA GLU A 108 10.37 -1.23 6.70
C GLU A 108 9.53 -0.56 7.79
N ILE A 109 8.28 -0.20 7.48
CA ILE A 109 7.33 0.37 8.45
C ILE A 109 7.17 -0.57 9.65
N LEU A 110 6.90 -1.85 9.41
CA LEU A 110 6.69 -2.83 10.48
C LEU A 110 7.96 -3.01 11.33
N SER A 111 9.14 -3.06 10.71
CA SER A 111 10.42 -3.15 11.42
C SER A 111 10.66 -1.92 12.30
N THR A 112 10.42 -0.73 11.76
CA THR A 112 10.62 0.54 12.46
C THR A 112 9.64 0.72 13.62
N VAL A 113 8.35 0.47 13.42
CA VAL A 113 7.35 0.56 14.49
C VAL A 113 7.62 -0.49 15.57
N THR A 114 8.04 -1.71 15.19
CA THR A 114 8.47 -2.73 16.15
C THR A 114 9.60 -2.21 17.05
N ARG A 115 10.61 -1.58 16.46
CA ARG A 115 11.72 -0.99 17.22
C ARG A 115 11.25 0.12 18.17
N TRP A 116 10.37 1.02 17.73
CA TRP A 116 9.83 2.08 18.60
C TRP A 116 9.06 1.52 19.80
N VAL A 117 8.23 0.49 19.57
CA VAL A 117 7.50 -0.18 20.65
C VAL A 117 8.47 -0.83 21.64
N ARG A 118 9.50 -1.54 21.15
CA ARG A 118 10.54 -2.12 22.03
C ARG A 118 11.25 -1.06 22.86
N CYS A 119 11.64 0.06 22.25
CA CYS A 119 12.28 1.17 22.97
C CYS A 119 11.37 1.72 24.08
N ARG A 120 10.08 1.89 23.80
CA ARG A 120 9.08 2.33 24.78
C ARG A 120 8.96 1.33 25.94
N ASP A 121 8.94 0.03 25.64
CA ASP A 121 8.82 -1.03 26.64
C ASP A 121 10.07 -1.12 27.53
N ILE A 122 11.27 -0.99 26.95
CA ILE A 122 12.54 -0.93 27.69
C ILE A 122 12.51 0.26 28.66
N ILE A 123 12.25 1.48 28.15
CA ILE A 123 12.19 2.69 28.98
C ILE A 123 11.19 2.55 30.13
N HIS A 124 10.01 1.98 29.85
CA HIS A 124 8.99 1.78 30.87
C HIS A 124 9.44 0.78 31.94
N THR A 125 10.09 -0.32 31.53
CA THR A 125 10.50 -1.41 32.43
C THR A 125 11.70 -1.04 33.29
N THR A 126 12.69 -0.33 32.73
CA THR A 126 13.95 0.00 33.43
C THR A 126 13.83 1.22 34.32
N SER A 127 13.15 2.27 33.85
CA SER A 127 13.10 3.56 34.56
C SER A 127 11.78 3.82 35.27
N GLY A 128 10.74 3.01 35.01
CA GLY A 128 9.36 3.28 35.43
C GLY A 128 8.71 4.51 34.78
N LYS A 129 9.49 5.32 34.04
CA LYS A 129 9.03 6.54 33.39
C LYS A 129 8.30 6.21 32.10
N LYS A 130 7.36 7.09 31.74
CA LYS A 130 6.73 7.08 30.41
C LYS A 130 7.49 8.03 29.50
N LEU A 131 7.51 7.73 28.20
CA LEU A 131 7.91 8.71 27.18
C LEU A 131 7.04 9.97 27.29
N VAL A 132 7.55 11.07 26.73
CA VAL A 132 6.77 12.31 26.59
C VAL A 132 5.43 12.01 25.93
N LYS A 133 4.35 12.60 26.46
CA LYS A 133 2.95 12.30 26.07
C LYS A 133 2.73 12.35 24.55
N GLU A 134 3.34 13.31 23.88
CA GLU A 134 3.23 13.50 22.43
C GLU A 134 3.86 12.33 21.65
N ILE A 135 5.10 11.97 21.99
CA ILE A 135 5.82 10.83 21.38
C ILE A 135 5.06 9.53 21.61
N ASN A 136 4.58 9.30 22.83
CA ASN A 136 3.74 8.14 23.14
C ASN A 136 2.49 8.07 22.26
N LYS A 137 1.78 9.19 22.10
CA LYS A 137 0.59 9.27 21.25
C LYS A 137 0.91 8.98 19.78
N LYS A 138 2.05 9.48 19.27
CA LYS A 138 2.51 9.18 17.91
C LYS A 138 2.83 7.68 17.74
N ILE A 139 3.52 7.06 18.69
CA ILE A 139 3.77 5.61 18.66
C ILE A 139 2.46 4.82 18.66
N ASP A 140 1.46 5.19 19.48
CA ASP A 140 0.16 4.50 19.49
C ASP A 140 -0.59 4.62 18.15
N LYS A 141 -0.49 5.78 17.49
CA LYS A 141 -1.02 5.98 16.15
C LYS A 141 -0.28 5.13 15.11
N ALA A 142 1.05 5.11 15.15
CA ALA A 142 1.88 4.28 14.28
C ALA A 142 1.61 2.78 14.48
N VAL A 143 1.36 2.33 15.71
CA VAL A 143 0.93 0.95 16.00
C VAL A 143 -0.42 0.66 15.34
N THR A 144 -1.37 1.60 15.37
CA THR A 144 -2.66 1.46 14.67
C THR A 144 -2.46 1.32 13.16
N PHE A 145 -1.57 2.14 12.58
CA PHE A 145 -1.21 2.07 11.17
C PHE A 145 -0.53 0.75 10.82
N ALA A 146 0.42 0.29 11.63
CA ALA A 146 1.10 -1.00 11.46
C ALA A 146 0.13 -2.19 11.47
N VAL A 147 -0.92 -2.17 12.31
CA VAL A 147 -1.98 -3.19 12.30
C VAL A 147 -2.71 -3.24 10.95
N LEU A 148 -2.86 -2.12 10.23
CA LEU A 148 -3.43 -2.08 8.87
C LEU A 148 -2.54 -2.74 7.82
N LEU A 149 -1.25 -2.94 8.10
CA LEU A 149 -0.30 -3.61 7.19
C LEU A 149 -0.28 -5.13 7.40
N LEU A 150 -0.76 -5.62 8.54
CA LEU A 150 -0.73 -7.05 8.88
C LEU A 150 -1.75 -7.85 8.07
N CYS A 151 -1.35 -9.06 7.69
CA CYS A 151 -2.22 -10.09 7.14
C CYS A 151 -2.97 -10.81 8.24
N ASN A 152 -3.92 -11.67 7.82
CA ASN A 152 -4.57 -12.61 8.73
C ASN A 152 -3.52 -13.50 9.42
N SER A 153 -3.83 -13.93 10.64
CA SER A 153 -2.89 -14.56 11.60
C SER A 153 -1.87 -13.58 12.20
N GLY A 154 -2.05 -12.26 12.03
CA GLY A 154 -1.19 -11.23 12.62
C GLY A 154 0.23 -11.20 12.04
N ARG A 155 0.44 -11.69 10.81
CA ARG A 155 1.76 -11.78 10.16
C ARG A 155 2.00 -10.64 9.18
N ALA A 156 3.25 -10.29 8.93
CA ALA A 156 3.60 -9.46 7.78
C ALA A 156 3.24 -10.19 6.46
N ALA A 157 2.88 -9.43 5.42
CA ALA A 157 2.81 -9.99 4.08
C ALA A 157 4.22 -10.38 3.62
N THR A 158 4.37 -11.51 2.93
CA THR A 158 5.68 -11.95 2.45
C THR A 158 5.64 -12.35 0.99
N GLU A 159 6.80 -12.22 0.35
CA GLU A 159 7.09 -12.70 -1.01
C GLU A 159 7.37 -14.21 -1.07
N VAL A 160 7.06 -15.02 -0.05
CA VAL A 160 7.32 -16.48 -0.04
C VAL A 160 8.78 -16.83 -0.35
N THR A 161 9.71 -16.69 0.64
CA THR A 161 10.93 -17.55 0.81
C THR A 161 11.98 -17.06 1.81
N ARG A 162 11.86 -15.89 2.45
CA ARG A 162 12.76 -15.53 3.57
C ARG A 162 12.05 -15.57 4.92
N GLU A 163 12.45 -16.55 5.73
CA GLU A 163 12.17 -16.67 7.16
C GLU A 163 12.82 -15.55 8.01
N SER A 164 13.33 -14.47 7.40
CA SER A 164 13.70 -13.27 8.13
C SER A 164 12.46 -12.42 8.47
N GLN A 165 11.36 -13.06 8.91
CA GLN A 165 10.26 -12.33 9.53
C GLN A 165 10.77 -11.77 10.85
N ARG A 166 11.27 -10.54 10.83
CA ARG A 166 11.45 -9.76 12.06
C ARG A 166 10.12 -9.77 12.80
N SER A 167 10.15 -10.21 14.05
CA SER A 167 8.94 -10.47 14.83
C SER A 167 8.07 -9.21 14.94
N VAL A 168 6.82 -9.29 14.50
CA VAL A 168 5.79 -8.26 14.71
C VAL A 168 5.08 -8.40 16.06
N ALA A 169 5.54 -9.32 16.93
CA ALA A 169 4.95 -9.55 18.24
C ALA A 169 4.88 -8.29 19.12
N PRO A 170 5.90 -7.40 19.15
CA PRO A 170 5.79 -6.15 19.91
C PRO A 170 4.62 -5.27 19.44
N ILE A 171 4.39 -5.17 18.12
CA ILE A 171 3.24 -4.43 17.58
C ILE A 171 1.93 -5.05 18.05
N LEU A 172 1.78 -6.38 17.91
CA LEU A 172 0.57 -7.10 18.32
C LEU A 172 0.30 -6.94 19.82
N GLN A 173 1.34 -7.02 20.65
CA GLN A 173 1.24 -6.86 22.10
C GLN A 173 0.85 -5.43 22.49
N ALA A 174 1.50 -4.43 21.90
CA ALA A 174 1.17 -3.02 22.11
C ALA A 174 -0.27 -2.70 21.65
N ALA A 175 -0.67 -3.21 20.50
CA ALA A 175 -2.01 -3.03 19.94
C ALA A 175 -3.10 -3.71 20.80
N SER A 176 -2.82 -4.90 21.34
CA SER A 176 -3.73 -5.63 22.24
C SER A 176 -3.97 -4.92 23.57
N ARG A 177 -2.98 -4.17 24.06
CA ARG A 177 -3.07 -3.35 25.28
C ARG A 177 -3.61 -1.94 25.01
N GLY A 178 -3.81 -1.59 23.75
CA GLY A 178 -4.20 -0.26 23.30
C GLY A 178 -5.70 0.03 23.39
N ARG A 179 -6.17 0.91 22.50
CA ARG A 179 -7.59 1.27 22.42
C ARG A 179 -8.46 0.05 22.08
N LYS A 180 -9.67 -0.01 22.64
CA LYS A 180 -10.62 -1.14 22.49
C LYS A 180 -10.77 -1.65 21.04
N LYS A 181 -10.94 -0.74 20.07
CA LYS A 181 -11.08 -1.11 18.64
C LYS A 181 -9.80 -1.72 18.06
N VAL A 182 -8.63 -1.22 18.47
CA VAL A 182 -7.33 -1.73 18.02
C VAL A 182 -7.10 -3.13 18.57
N ALA A 183 -7.35 -3.33 19.87
CA ALA A 183 -7.25 -4.65 20.50
C ALA A 183 -8.23 -5.66 19.88
N ALA A 184 -9.48 -5.26 19.65
CA ALA A 184 -10.47 -6.09 18.96
C ALA A 184 -10.04 -6.46 17.53
N THR A 185 -9.36 -5.54 16.84
CA THR A 185 -8.82 -5.78 15.49
C THR A 185 -7.67 -6.78 15.50
N VAL A 186 -6.78 -6.70 16.50
CA VAL A 186 -5.73 -7.72 16.69
C VAL A 186 -6.33 -9.08 16.96
N LEU A 187 -7.32 -9.18 17.85
CA LEU A 187 -8.04 -10.44 18.09
C LEU A 187 -8.67 -10.98 16.80
N ALA A 188 -9.32 -10.12 16.02
CA ALA A 188 -9.89 -10.49 14.72
C ALA A 188 -8.85 -11.05 13.73
N LEU A 189 -7.66 -10.43 13.69
CA LEU A 189 -6.56 -10.90 12.85
C LEU A 189 -5.99 -12.25 13.33
N LEU A 190 -5.88 -12.47 14.64
CA LEU A 190 -5.27 -13.65 15.23
C LEU A 190 -6.21 -14.87 15.27
N GLU A 191 -7.44 -14.68 15.74
CA GLU A 191 -8.40 -15.78 15.93
C GLU A 191 -9.01 -16.24 14.59
N GLY A 192 -9.08 -15.35 13.60
CA GLY A 192 -9.72 -15.66 12.32
C GLY A 192 -11.17 -16.11 12.48
N LYS A 193 -11.52 -17.23 11.85
CA LYS A 193 -12.79 -17.95 12.09
C LYS A 193 -12.51 -19.10 13.07
N ASN A 194 -13.41 -19.34 14.02
CA ASN A 194 -13.34 -20.55 14.84
C ASN A 194 -13.59 -21.82 13.97
N ALA A 195 -13.38 -23.01 14.56
CA ALA A 195 -13.59 -24.29 13.85
C ALA A 195 -15.03 -24.47 13.31
N ALA A 196 -16.02 -23.76 13.86
CA ALA A 196 -17.41 -23.74 13.39
C ALA A 196 -17.67 -22.72 12.27
N GLY A 197 -16.68 -21.91 11.90
CA GLY A 197 -16.78 -20.89 10.86
C GLY A 197 -17.34 -19.54 11.33
N ASP A 198 -17.67 -19.41 12.62
CA ASP A 198 -18.22 -18.21 13.24
C ASP A 198 -17.13 -17.17 13.53
N VAL A 199 -17.54 -15.91 13.44
CA VAL A 199 -16.72 -14.74 13.71
C VAL A 199 -17.22 -14.11 15.02
N ARG A 200 -16.38 -14.06 16.06
CA ARG A 200 -16.74 -13.52 17.38
C ARG A 200 -16.81 -11.98 17.44
N TRP A 201 -16.68 -11.30 16.30
CA TRP A 201 -16.57 -9.85 16.21
C TRP A 201 -17.43 -9.29 15.08
N THR A 202 -17.81 -8.02 15.20
CA THR A 202 -18.52 -7.28 14.15
C THR A 202 -17.59 -6.21 13.58
N GLU A 203 -17.67 -5.94 12.26
CA GLU A 203 -16.80 -4.96 11.60
C GLU A 203 -16.91 -3.55 12.21
N LYS A 204 -18.09 -3.17 12.73
CA LYS A 204 -18.30 -1.89 13.43
C LYS A 204 -17.43 -1.70 14.68
N GLY A 205 -17.07 -2.81 15.34
CA GLY A 205 -16.21 -2.84 16.53
C GLY A 205 -14.72 -2.77 16.24
N LEU A 206 -14.31 -2.84 14.97
CA LEU A 206 -12.91 -2.88 14.55
C LEU A 206 -12.40 -1.50 14.12
N CYS A 207 -11.09 -1.42 13.85
CA CYS A 207 -10.45 -0.27 13.23
C CYS A 207 -11.05 -0.01 11.83
N GLN A 208 -11.00 1.24 11.41
CA GLN A 208 -11.28 1.60 10.01
C GLN A 208 -10.35 0.80 9.09
N ARG A 209 -10.88 0.41 7.95
CA ARG A 209 -10.18 -0.42 6.96
C ARG A 209 -9.23 0.38 6.07
N SER A 210 -9.23 1.69 6.21
CA SER A 210 -8.33 2.58 5.50
C SER A 210 -7.76 3.65 6.42
N LEU A 211 -6.59 4.14 6.03
CA LEU A 211 -5.98 5.32 6.60
C LEU A 211 -5.26 6.07 5.48
N PHE A 212 -5.42 7.38 5.46
CA PHE A 212 -4.66 8.30 4.64
C PHE A 212 -3.97 9.28 5.57
N ASP A 213 -2.70 9.56 5.32
CA ASP A 213 -1.94 10.57 6.04
C ASP A 213 -1.30 11.52 5.02
N GLU A 214 -1.86 12.73 4.93
CA GLU A 214 -1.45 13.71 3.93
C GLU A 214 -0.02 14.18 4.14
N LYS A 215 0.33 14.49 5.39
CA LYS A 215 1.68 14.93 5.76
C LYS A 215 2.70 13.88 5.36
N GLN A 216 2.37 12.61 5.58
CA GLN A 216 3.28 11.52 5.26
C GLN A 216 3.11 10.96 3.83
N ARG A 217 2.21 11.52 3.02
CA ARG A 217 1.94 11.10 1.63
C ARG A 217 1.82 9.59 1.46
N ILE A 218 1.04 8.98 2.34
CA ILE A 218 0.89 7.52 2.41
C ILE A 218 -0.55 7.14 2.70
N ALA A 219 -0.99 6.03 2.10
CA ALA A 219 -2.35 5.55 2.27
C ALA A 219 -2.40 4.02 2.28
N VAL A 220 -3.25 3.45 3.12
CA VAL A 220 -3.49 2.00 3.20
C VAL A 220 -4.96 1.72 3.05
N PHE A 221 -5.32 0.79 2.17
CA PHE A 221 -6.70 0.36 1.90
C PHE A 221 -6.82 -1.11 2.25
N ARG A 222 -7.91 -1.52 2.89
CA ARG A 222 -8.21 -2.92 3.14
C ARG A 222 -9.62 -3.25 2.70
N SER A 223 -9.77 -4.44 2.13
CA SER A 223 -11.07 -4.97 1.75
C SER A 223 -11.89 -5.41 2.98
N GLY A 224 -11.22 -5.54 4.13
CA GLY A 224 -11.79 -5.90 5.42
C GLY A 224 -10.76 -6.55 6.35
N TRP A 225 -11.26 -7.16 7.42
CA TRP A 225 -10.45 -7.84 8.45
C TRP A 225 -10.58 -9.37 8.41
N LYS A 226 -11.33 -9.90 7.44
CA LYS A 226 -11.57 -11.33 7.27
C LYS A 226 -10.45 -12.01 6.48
N ARG A 227 -10.38 -13.34 6.58
CA ARG A 227 -9.49 -14.17 5.76
C ARG A 227 -9.64 -13.86 4.27
N GLY A 228 -8.51 -13.71 3.59
CA GLY A 228 -8.47 -13.43 2.16
C GLY A 228 -8.76 -11.97 1.81
N ALA A 229 -8.63 -11.03 2.75
CA ALA A 229 -8.75 -9.61 2.47
C ALA A 229 -7.67 -9.13 1.49
N THR A 230 -8.02 -8.18 0.64
CA THR A 230 -7.07 -7.45 -0.21
C THR A 230 -6.57 -6.23 0.56
N ARG A 231 -5.27 -5.94 0.51
CA ARG A 231 -4.69 -4.70 1.03
C ARG A 231 -3.95 -3.99 -0.09
N VAL A 232 -4.08 -2.67 -0.15
CA VAL A 232 -3.24 -1.81 -0.97
C VAL A 232 -2.48 -0.86 -0.04
N LEU A 233 -1.17 -0.67 -0.25
CA LEU A 233 -0.39 0.40 0.34
C LEU A 233 0.15 1.26 -0.81
N VAL A 234 0.02 2.57 -0.68
CA VAL A 234 0.54 3.55 -1.62
C VAL A 234 1.38 4.56 -0.85
N SER A 235 2.64 4.73 -1.24
CA SER A 235 3.50 5.85 -0.82
C SER A 235 3.82 6.69 -2.05
N TYR A 236 3.46 7.98 -2.03
CA TYR A 236 3.67 8.91 -3.17
C TYR A 236 4.60 10.07 -2.77
N ARG A 237 5.60 9.74 -1.95
CA ARG A 237 6.61 10.69 -1.47
C ARG A 237 7.59 11.10 -2.57
N ASP A 238 8.00 10.13 -3.37
CA ASP A 238 9.00 10.29 -4.41
C ASP A 238 8.35 10.48 -5.78
N GLN A 239 9.18 10.73 -6.80
CA GLN A 239 8.71 10.91 -8.17
C GLN A 239 8.04 9.66 -8.75
N SER A 240 8.52 8.46 -8.39
CA SER A 240 7.85 7.19 -8.69
C SER A 240 7.16 6.67 -7.42
N PRO A 241 5.82 6.77 -7.30
CA PRO A 241 5.08 6.21 -6.19
C PRO A 241 5.40 4.73 -5.96
N TYR A 242 5.54 4.32 -4.71
CA TYR A 242 5.68 2.92 -4.33
C TYR A 242 4.29 2.32 -4.07
N LEU A 243 4.06 1.12 -4.59
CA LEU A 243 2.80 0.41 -4.48
C LEU A 243 3.03 -1.00 -3.93
N GLU A 244 2.20 -1.41 -2.98
CA GLU A 244 2.03 -2.81 -2.62
C GLU A 244 0.57 -3.23 -2.78
N ILE A 245 0.35 -4.41 -3.35
CA ILE A 245 -0.94 -5.10 -3.33
C ILE A 245 -0.76 -6.46 -2.69
N VAL A 246 -1.59 -6.76 -1.68
CA VAL A 246 -1.68 -8.06 -1.05
C VAL A 246 -3.01 -8.70 -1.42
N ALA A 247 -2.97 -9.91 -1.99
CA ALA A 247 -4.14 -10.75 -2.25
C ALA A 247 -4.24 -11.83 -1.17
N GLY A 248 -5.02 -11.55 -0.12
CA GLY A 248 -5.19 -12.43 1.02
C GLY A 248 -4.02 -12.38 2.02
N ASP A 249 -3.04 -13.26 1.82
CA ASP A 249 -1.83 -13.36 2.64
C ASP A 249 -0.55 -13.36 1.80
N ARG A 250 -0.67 -13.09 0.50
CA ARG A 250 0.45 -12.99 -0.45
C ARG A 250 0.62 -11.56 -0.91
N LEU A 251 1.85 -11.04 -0.78
CA LEU A 251 2.26 -9.85 -1.50
C LEU A 251 2.35 -10.24 -2.98
N VAL A 252 1.62 -9.54 -3.85
CA VAL A 252 1.54 -9.88 -5.28
C VAL A 252 2.18 -8.81 -6.18
N ILE A 253 2.02 -7.55 -5.80
CA ILE A 253 2.68 -6.41 -6.44
C ILE A 253 3.42 -5.68 -5.32
N ALA A 254 4.67 -5.35 -5.56
CA ALA A 254 5.52 -4.58 -4.65
C ALA A 254 6.65 -3.93 -5.45
N GLY A 255 6.67 -2.60 -5.49
CA GLY A 255 7.68 -1.87 -6.23
C GLY A 255 7.28 -0.45 -6.57
N ARG A 256 8.14 0.21 -7.32
CA ARG A 256 7.84 1.51 -7.92
C ARG A 256 6.79 1.31 -9.01
N TRP A 257 5.88 2.28 -9.10
CA TRP A 257 4.92 2.40 -10.19
C TRP A 257 5.43 3.50 -11.13
N ASP A 258 6.26 3.07 -12.06
CA ASP A 258 6.95 3.93 -13.00
C ASP A 258 6.05 4.30 -14.18
N ILE A 259 6.34 5.46 -14.78
CA ILE A 259 5.61 5.99 -15.93
C ILE A 259 6.60 6.53 -16.95
N GLU A 260 6.37 6.20 -18.21
CA GLU A 260 6.97 6.90 -19.34
C GLU A 260 5.85 7.54 -20.17
N LEU A 261 5.98 8.82 -20.46
CA LEU A 261 5.04 9.57 -21.28
C LEU A 261 5.79 10.21 -22.44
N ARG A 262 5.25 10.05 -23.65
CA ARG A 262 5.76 10.69 -24.86
C ARG A 262 4.66 11.42 -25.59
N CYS A 263 5.00 12.53 -26.21
CA CYS A 263 4.15 13.29 -27.11
C CYS A 263 4.88 13.48 -28.44
N ASN A 264 4.26 13.03 -29.53
CA ASN A 264 4.84 13.06 -30.88
C ASN A 264 6.26 12.45 -30.92
N GLY A 265 6.48 11.38 -30.15
CA GLY A 265 7.77 10.66 -30.03
C GLY A 265 8.77 11.27 -29.05
N LYS A 266 8.55 12.51 -28.55
CA LYS A 266 9.41 13.17 -27.56
C LYS A 266 8.95 12.82 -26.14
N GLU A 267 9.90 12.51 -25.25
CA GLU A 267 9.61 12.29 -23.83
C GLU A 267 9.06 13.57 -23.16
N LEU A 268 8.04 13.39 -22.32
CA LEU A 268 7.43 14.43 -21.50
C LEU A 268 7.75 14.17 -20.02
N PRO A 269 8.68 14.93 -19.42
CA PRO A 269 9.04 14.72 -18.02
C PRO A 269 7.95 15.20 -17.06
N LEU A 270 7.90 14.55 -15.89
CA LEU A 270 7.08 15.00 -14.77
C LEU A 270 7.71 16.23 -14.11
N VAL A 271 6.87 17.16 -13.65
CA VAL A 271 7.27 18.43 -13.05
C VAL A 271 6.76 18.52 -11.62
N GLY A 272 7.71 18.57 -10.67
CA GLY A 272 7.44 18.74 -9.26
C GLY A 272 7.08 17.44 -8.53
N ALA A 273 6.40 17.56 -7.40
CA ALA A 273 6.00 16.43 -6.56
C ALA A 273 4.53 16.09 -6.73
N TRP A 274 4.21 14.81 -6.51
CA TRP A 274 2.84 14.32 -6.44
C TRP A 274 2.05 15.00 -5.32
N ARG A 275 0.80 15.33 -5.63
CA ARG A 275 -0.16 15.99 -4.73
C ARG A 275 -1.45 15.18 -4.71
N ARG A 276 -2.06 15.07 -3.54
CA ARG A 276 -3.38 14.42 -3.41
C ARG A 276 -4.44 15.35 -4.00
N THR A 277 -5.15 14.88 -5.01
CA THR A 277 -6.33 15.57 -5.58
C THR A 277 -7.59 15.12 -4.86
N TRP A 278 -7.73 13.82 -4.59
CA TRP A 278 -8.93 13.27 -3.96
C TRP A 278 -8.62 12.17 -2.94
N TRP A 279 -9.42 12.10 -1.87
CA TRP A 279 -9.44 10.99 -0.93
C TRP A 279 -10.89 10.75 -0.47
N ASP A 280 -11.42 9.55 -0.73
CA ASP A 280 -12.71 9.12 -0.18
C ASP A 280 -12.63 7.65 0.27
N ALA A 281 -13.24 7.37 1.41
CA ALA A 281 -13.34 6.03 1.95
C ALA A 281 -14.73 5.84 2.58
N ASN A 282 -15.56 5.07 1.90
CA ASN A 282 -16.88 4.66 2.38
C ASN A 282 -16.95 3.12 2.47
N ASP A 283 -18.13 2.54 2.72
CA ASP A 283 -18.32 1.08 2.87
C ASP A 283 -18.28 0.28 1.55
N ASN A 284 -18.43 0.94 0.41
CA ASN A 284 -18.48 0.32 -0.92
C ASN A 284 -17.18 0.50 -1.72
N ALA A 285 -16.44 1.57 -1.48
CA ALA A 285 -15.20 1.89 -2.17
C ALA A 285 -14.23 2.68 -1.28
N ILE A 286 -12.93 2.56 -1.60
CA ILE A 286 -11.85 3.36 -1.03
C ILE A 286 -11.05 3.88 -2.22
N TYR A 287 -10.87 5.18 -2.33
CA TYR A 287 -10.33 5.85 -3.50
C TYR A 287 -9.34 6.94 -3.11
N LEU A 288 -8.17 6.88 -3.72
CA LEU A 288 -7.15 7.92 -3.68
C LEU A 288 -6.88 8.35 -5.11
N GLU A 289 -6.90 9.65 -5.34
CA GLU A 289 -6.38 10.24 -6.56
C GLU A 289 -5.25 11.20 -6.20
N MET A 290 -4.19 11.13 -7.00
CA MET A 290 -3.03 12.00 -6.89
C MET A 290 -2.64 12.51 -8.27
N SER A 291 -2.07 13.69 -8.35
CA SER A 291 -1.62 14.26 -9.61
C SER A 291 -0.21 14.83 -9.52
N VAL A 292 0.43 14.92 -10.68
CA VAL A 292 1.69 15.63 -10.90
C VAL A 292 1.59 16.36 -12.22
N ASP A 293 2.19 17.55 -12.29
CA ASP A 293 2.21 18.30 -13.54
C ASP A 293 3.19 17.64 -14.51
N VAL A 294 2.96 17.81 -15.79
CA VAL A 294 3.80 17.30 -16.88
C VAL A 294 4.25 18.49 -17.70
N GLU A 295 5.49 18.44 -18.21
CA GLU A 295 6.00 19.49 -19.09
C GLU A 295 5.04 19.72 -20.27
N GLY A 296 4.83 20.99 -20.63
CA GLY A 296 3.98 21.37 -21.76
C GLY A 296 2.51 21.58 -21.44
N GLY A 297 2.11 21.64 -20.16
CA GLY A 297 0.75 21.99 -19.73
C GLY A 297 -0.19 20.80 -19.53
N TRP A 298 0.30 19.58 -19.72
CA TRP A 298 -0.41 18.36 -19.34
C TRP A 298 -0.34 18.13 -17.83
N ARG A 299 -1.25 17.29 -17.34
CA ARG A 299 -1.23 16.74 -15.98
C ARG A 299 -1.41 15.23 -16.05
N LEU A 300 -0.61 14.52 -15.26
CA LEU A 300 -0.80 13.10 -15.00
C LEU A 300 -1.59 12.93 -13.70
N GLU A 301 -2.70 12.21 -13.78
CA GLU A 301 -3.56 11.89 -12.65
C GLU A 301 -3.59 10.39 -12.44
N ARG A 302 -3.31 9.96 -11.22
CA ARG A 302 -3.18 8.56 -10.84
C ARG A 302 -4.25 8.20 -9.83
N SER A 303 -5.08 7.25 -10.23
CA SER A 303 -6.20 6.73 -9.45
C SER A 303 -5.84 5.37 -8.84
N VAL A 304 -6.09 5.22 -7.54
CA VAL A 304 -6.02 3.95 -6.82
C VAL A 304 -7.34 3.71 -6.12
N LEU A 305 -8.09 2.72 -6.59
CA LEU A 305 -9.39 2.34 -6.04
C LEU A 305 -9.33 0.91 -5.51
N LEU A 306 -9.92 0.67 -4.35
CA LEU A 306 -10.27 -0.67 -3.87
C LEU A 306 -11.79 -0.76 -3.73
N LEU A 307 -12.40 -1.81 -4.29
CA LEU A 307 -13.79 -2.22 -4.06
C LEU A 307 -13.82 -3.34 -3.00
N PRO A 308 -14.08 -3.04 -1.72
CA PRO A 308 -13.77 -3.97 -0.63
C PRO A 308 -14.61 -5.25 -0.63
N LYS A 309 -15.89 -5.14 -1.02
CA LYS A 309 -16.79 -6.30 -1.12
C LYS A 309 -16.38 -7.24 -2.25
N ASP A 310 -15.80 -6.68 -3.32
CA ASP A 310 -15.44 -7.41 -4.53
C ASP A 310 -13.99 -7.87 -4.55
N LYS A 311 -13.12 -7.28 -3.71
CA LYS A 311 -11.66 -7.51 -3.68
C LYS A 311 -11.00 -7.17 -5.01
N VAL A 312 -11.50 -6.12 -5.66
CA VAL A 312 -10.96 -5.59 -6.90
C VAL A 312 -10.19 -4.33 -6.58
N VAL A 313 -9.01 -4.19 -7.19
CA VAL A 313 -8.23 -2.96 -7.25
C VAL A 313 -8.32 -2.39 -8.67
N LEU A 314 -8.54 -1.09 -8.82
CA LEU A 314 -8.32 -0.39 -10.09
C LEU A 314 -7.15 0.56 -9.89
N LEU A 315 -6.15 0.41 -10.75
CA LEU A 315 -5.03 1.34 -10.91
C LEU A 315 -5.23 2.05 -12.23
N ALA A 316 -5.14 3.36 -12.30
CA ALA A 316 -5.25 4.05 -13.58
C ALA A 316 -4.38 5.30 -13.62
N ASP A 317 -3.81 5.55 -14.80
CA ASP A 317 -3.15 6.80 -15.13
C ASP A 317 -4.01 7.54 -16.17
N ALA A 318 -4.27 8.82 -15.94
CA ALA A 318 -4.97 9.71 -16.87
C ALA A 318 -4.02 10.85 -17.26
N VAL A 319 -3.91 11.13 -18.55
CA VAL A 319 -3.25 12.34 -19.04
C VAL A 319 -4.34 13.31 -19.44
N VAL A 320 -4.38 14.47 -18.80
CA VAL A 320 -5.37 15.52 -19.03
C VAL A 320 -4.69 16.84 -19.35
N VAL A 321 -5.45 17.79 -19.89
CA VAL A 321 -5.00 19.18 -20.09
C VAL A 321 -5.93 20.07 -19.27
N PRO A 322 -5.58 20.41 -18.02
CA PRO A 322 -6.51 21.06 -17.07
C PRO A 322 -7.04 22.42 -17.52
N GLU A 323 -6.25 23.15 -18.32
CA GLU A 323 -6.60 24.50 -18.78
C GLU A 323 -7.60 24.49 -19.94
N LEU A 324 -7.74 23.37 -20.66
CA LEU A 324 -8.61 23.24 -21.81
C LEU A 324 -9.94 22.59 -21.41
N LYS A 325 -11.04 23.18 -21.85
CA LYS A 325 -12.41 22.74 -21.60
C LYS A 325 -13.04 22.14 -22.85
N TYR A 326 -14.31 21.78 -22.74
CA TYR A 326 -15.10 21.33 -23.88
C TYR A 326 -15.23 22.44 -24.92
N GLY A 327 -15.03 22.10 -26.18
CA GLY A 327 -15.14 23.02 -27.31
C GLY A 327 -13.89 23.85 -27.58
N ASP A 328 -12.86 23.75 -26.72
CA ASP A 328 -11.58 24.39 -26.99
C ASP A 328 -10.85 23.65 -28.12
N GLU A 329 -10.30 24.41 -29.07
CA GLU A 329 -9.43 23.91 -30.12
C GLU A 329 -7.98 24.25 -29.77
N SER A 330 -7.12 23.23 -29.68
CA SER A 330 -5.70 23.39 -29.37
C SER A 330 -4.87 22.30 -30.02
N GLU A 331 -3.68 22.64 -30.50
CA GLU A 331 -2.72 21.67 -31.03
C GLU A 331 -2.36 20.60 -29.99
N MET A 332 -2.45 20.93 -28.70
CA MET A 332 -2.24 19.96 -27.62
C MET A 332 -3.27 18.83 -27.67
N LEU A 333 -4.53 19.11 -27.99
CA LEU A 333 -5.60 18.10 -28.06
C LEU A 333 -5.45 17.19 -29.27
N ALA A 334 -4.81 17.66 -30.34
CA ALA A 334 -4.51 16.87 -31.54
C ALA A 334 -3.18 16.10 -31.45
N ALA A 335 -2.46 16.18 -30.33
CA ALA A 335 -1.16 15.52 -30.15
C ALA A 335 -1.26 13.99 -30.13
N HIS A 336 -0.16 13.30 -30.48
CA HIS A 336 -0.07 11.85 -30.36
C HIS A 336 0.64 11.48 -29.06
N LEU A 337 -0.11 10.94 -28.10
CA LEU A 337 0.43 10.51 -26.82
C LEU A 337 0.76 9.02 -26.82
N GLN A 338 1.86 8.68 -26.15
CA GLN A 338 2.24 7.30 -25.83
C GLN A 338 2.51 7.23 -24.33
N LEU A 339 1.82 6.32 -23.64
CA LEU A 339 1.97 6.08 -22.21
C LEU A 339 2.43 4.65 -21.98
N GLN A 340 3.43 4.47 -21.12
CA GLN A 340 3.79 3.18 -20.54
C GLN A 340 3.74 3.29 -19.02
N SER A 341 2.86 2.51 -18.40
CA SER A 341 2.76 2.35 -16.95
C SER A 341 3.30 0.98 -16.55
N SER A 342 4.26 0.97 -15.63
CA SER A 342 5.01 -0.22 -15.24
C SER A 342 4.77 -0.58 -13.78
N LEU A 343 4.46 -1.85 -13.50
CA LEU A 343 4.25 -2.39 -12.15
C LEU A 343 5.16 -3.58 -11.88
N CYS A 344 5.73 -3.65 -10.67
CA CYS A 344 6.54 -4.79 -10.24
C CYS A 344 5.68 -5.86 -9.56
N VAL A 345 5.61 -7.05 -10.15
CA VAL A 345 5.05 -8.25 -9.54
C VAL A 345 6.13 -8.96 -8.72
N THR A 346 5.81 -9.37 -7.50
CA THR A 346 6.79 -10.01 -6.62
C THR A 346 7.32 -11.34 -7.19
N PRO A 347 8.60 -11.70 -7.00
CA PRO A 347 9.21 -12.91 -7.58
C PRO A 347 8.52 -14.25 -7.30
N SER A 348 7.71 -14.36 -6.24
CA SER A 348 6.95 -15.58 -5.94
C SER A 348 5.65 -15.75 -6.71
N ILE A 349 5.27 -14.75 -7.48
CA ILE A 349 4.09 -14.82 -8.33
C ILE A 349 4.55 -15.02 -9.76
N LYS A 350 4.15 -16.16 -10.32
CA LYS A 350 4.24 -16.45 -11.73
C LYS A 350 3.19 -15.64 -12.47
N ILE A 351 3.60 -15.01 -13.56
CA ILE A 351 2.77 -14.18 -14.42
C ILE A 351 2.53 -14.92 -15.73
N ASP A 352 1.28 -15.25 -15.99
CA ASP A 352 0.85 -16.02 -17.15
C ASP A 352 -0.08 -15.14 -18.02
N PRO A 353 0.45 -14.52 -19.10
CA PRO A 353 -0.37 -13.76 -20.04
C PRO A 353 -1.27 -14.71 -20.85
N CYS A 354 -2.50 -14.28 -21.15
CA CYS A 354 -3.38 -15.05 -22.02
C CYS A 354 -2.91 -14.96 -23.48
N GLU A 355 -3.04 -16.05 -24.23
CA GLU A 355 -2.54 -16.12 -25.61
C GLU A 355 -3.37 -15.23 -26.54
N GLU A 356 -4.69 -15.42 -26.57
CA GLU A 356 -5.61 -14.76 -27.50
C GLU A 356 -6.09 -13.39 -27.00
N THR A 357 -6.19 -13.21 -25.69
CA THR A 357 -6.77 -12.03 -25.05
C THR A 357 -5.73 -11.25 -24.25
N CYS A 358 -6.01 -9.97 -23.96
CA CYS A 358 -5.00 -9.03 -23.43
C CYS A 358 -4.71 -9.14 -21.93
N GLU A 359 -5.48 -9.88 -21.15
CA GLU A 359 -5.36 -9.99 -19.69
C GLU A 359 -4.28 -10.98 -19.24
N VAL A 360 -3.89 -10.83 -17.98
CA VAL A 360 -2.77 -11.57 -17.38
C VAL A 360 -3.18 -12.16 -16.04
N PHE A 361 -2.90 -13.45 -15.83
CA PHE A 361 -3.06 -14.11 -14.54
C PHE A 361 -1.77 -14.04 -13.72
N GLY A 362 -1.93 -13.76 -12.42
CA GLY A 362 -0.87 -13.91 -11.43
C GLY A 362 -1.19 -15.06 -10.48
N SER A 363 -0.30 -16.03 -10.36
CA SER A 363 -0.48 -17.19 -9.49
C SER A 363 0.80 -17.60 -8.76
N ASP A 364 0.64 -18.08 -7.53
CA ASP A 364 1.62 -19.00 -6.91
C ASP A 364 1.12 -20.45 -7.13
N ALA A 365 1.16 -21.30 -6.11
CA ALA A 365 0.41 -22.56 -6.12
C ALA A 365 -1.12 -22.38 -6.27
N LYS A 366 -1.63 -21.15 -6.17
CA LYS A 366 -3.04 -20.78 -6.33
C LYS A 366 -3.18 -19.47 -7.13
N PRO A 367 -4.32 -19.23 -7.77
CA PRO A 367 -4.61 -17.95 -8.41
C PRO A 367 -4.66 -16.82 -7.39
N ARG A 368 -3.94 -15.73 -7.66
CA ARG A 368 -3.84 -14.58 -6.76
C ARG A 368 -4.45 -13.32 -7.34
N PHE A 369 -4.25 -13.07 -8.63
CA PHE A 369 -4.93 -11.98 -9.30
C PHE A 369 -5.18 -12.27 -10.79
N LEU A 370 -6.09 -11.49 -11.38
CA LEU A 370 -6.28 -11.32 -12.82
C LEU A 370 -6.21 -9.83 -13.12
N ALA A 371 -5.30 -9.42 -14.00
CA ALA A 371 -5.11 -8.04 -14.43
C ALA A 371 -5.66 -7.83 -15.85
N VAL A 372 -6.63 -6.91 -15.99
CA VAL A 372 -7.38 -6.65 -17.23
C VAL A 372 -7.16 -5.19 -17.66
N PRO A 373 -6.61 -4.93 -18.85
CA PRO A 373 -6.36 -3.57 -19.35
C PRO A 373 -7.62 -3.02 -20.02
N LEU A 374 -8.41 -2.18 -19.33
CA LEU A 374 -9.77 -1.87 -19.81
C LEU A 374 -9.81 -1.03 -21.07
N ALA A 375 -8.78 -0.23 -21.33
CA ALA A 375 -8.64 0.60 -22.53
C ALA A 375 -8.13 -0.16 -23.77
N LEU A 376 -7.78 -1.44 -23.62
CA LEU A 376 -7.49 -2.31 -24.75
C LEU A 376 -8.71 -3.15 -25.09
N ASP A 377 -8.83 -3.53 -26.36
CA ASP A 377 -9.80 -4.53 -26.78
C ASP A 377 -9.51 -5.88 -26.12
N GLU A 378 -10.55 -6.71 -25.96
CA GLU A 378 -10.42 -8.03 -25.35
C GLU A 378 -9.42 -8.91 -26.09
N TRP A 379 -9.52 -8.94 -27.42
CA TRP A 379 -8.67 -9.73 -28.29
C TRP A 379 -7.38 -8.99 -28.60
N ARG A 380 -6.25 -9.68 -28.43
CA ARG A 380 -4.91 -9.12 -28.63
C ARG A 380 -4.68 -8.63 -30.06
N GLU A 381 -5.31 -9.29 -31.03
CA GLU A 381 -5.23 -8.89 -32.44
C GLU A 381 -5.93 -7.56 -32.73
N SER A 382 -7.07 -7.30 -32.08
CA SER A 382 -7.81 -6.05 -32.22
C SER A 382 -7.09 -4.86 -31.57
N SER A 383 -6.31 -5.12 -30.52
CA SER A 383 -5.53 -4.10 -29.81
C SER A 383 -4.24 -3.67 -30.53
N ARG A 384 -3.89 -4.27 -31.69
CA ARG A 384 -2.65 -3.94 -32.41
C ARG A 384 -2.64 -2.45 -32.81
N GLY A 385 -1.61 -1.74 -32.36
CA GLY A 385 -1.45 -0.30 -32.60
C GLY A 385 -2.01 0.59 -31.48
N GLN A 386 -3.05 0.17 -30.78
CA GLN A 386 -3.61 0.90 -29.64
C GLN A 386 -2.76 0.74 -28.38
N GLY A 387 -2.12 -0.42 -28.20
CA GLY A 387 -1.29 -0.67 -27.03
C GLY A 387 -1.12 -2.15 -26.70
N SER A 388 -0.66 -2.42 -25.48
CA SER A 388 -0.46 -3.80 -25.00
C SER A 388 -0.37 -3.86 -23.49
N LEU A 389 -0.84 -4.95 -22.89
CA LEU A 389 -0.39 -5.39 -21.58
C LEU A 389 0.63 -6.50 -21.79
N SER A 390 1.90 -6.19 -21.50
CA SER A 390 3.04 -7.10 -21.71
C SER A 390 3.73 -7.44 -20.41
N VAL A 391 4.41 -8.58 -20.39
CA VAL A 391 5.16 -9.08 -19.23
C VAL A 391 6.63 -9.15 -19.61
N SER A 392 7.50 -8.53 -18.82
CA SER A 392 8.95 -8.58 -18.98
C SER A 392 9.59 -8.96 -17.65
N GLY A 393 9.98 -10.24 -17.51
CA GLY A 393 10.42 -10.78 -16.23
C GLY A 393 9.31 -10.65 -15.17
N GLN A 394 9.58 -9.85 -14.13
CA GLN A 394 8.64 -9.55 -13.05
C GLN A 394 7.87 -8.23 -13.24
N GLN A 395 7.98 -7.61 -14.40
CA GLN A 395 7.35 -6.34 -14.69
C GLN A 395 6.10 -6.55 -15.55
N LEU A 396 5.01 -5.88 -15.17
CA LEU A 396 3.77 -5.79 -15.94
C LEU A 396 3.69 -4.38 -16.54
N ASP A 397 3.77 -4.29 -17.87
CA ASP A 397 3.79 -3.03 -18.61
C ASP A 397 2.48 -2.83 -19.36
N LEU A 398 1.72 -1.80 -18.97
CA LEU A 398 0.56 -1.33 -19.72
C LEU A 398 0.99 -0.18 -20.64
N LYS A 399 0.94 -0.43 -21.95
CA LYS A 399 1.24 0.55 -23.00
C LYS A 399 -0.04 0.97 -23.69
N LEU A 400 -0.21 2.27 -23.92
CA LEU A 400 -1.28 2.85 -24.73
C LEU A 400 -0.73 3.90 -25.69
N ASN A 401 -1.29 3.95 -26.89
CA ASN A 401 -1.08 5.00 -27.89
C ASN A 401 -2.43 5.68 -28.17
N ALA A 402 -2.46 7.00 -28.09
CA ALA A 402 -3.65 7.80 -28.40
C ALA A 402 -3.30 8.86 -29.46
N ALA A 403 -4.11 8.96 -30.51
CA ALA A 403 -4.06 10.07 -31.46
C ALA A 403 -4.85 11.27 -30.91
N ALA A 404 -4.62 11.60 -29.64
CA ALA A 404 -5.22 12.70 -28.93
C ALA A 404 -4.37 13.14 -27.72
N GLY A 405 -4.53 14.39 -27.31
CA GLY A 405 -3.82 15.02 -26.20
C GLY A 405 -4.28 14.60 -24.80
N ARG A 406 -5.25 13.71 -24.69
CA ARG A 406 -5.77 13.16 -23.44
C ARG A 406 -5.94 11.65 -23.59
N LEU A 407 -5.69 10.91 -22.52
CA LEU A 407 -5.87 9.46 -22.49
C LEU A 407 -6.13 8.94 -21.09
N TYR A 408 -6.73 7.74 -20.99
CA TYR A 408 -6.95 7.05 -19.73
C TYR A 408 -6.49 5.59 -19.83
N ALA A 409 -5.64 5.17 -18.89
CA ALA A 409 -4.99 3.87 -18.84
C ALA A 409 -5.38 3.03 -17.60
N PRO A 410 -6.62 2.53 -17.52
CA PRO A 410 -7.11 1.72 -16.41
C PRO A 410 -6.65 0.26 -16.48
N LEU A 411 -6.03 -0.22 -15.40
CA LEU A 411 -5.73 -1.61 -15.12
C LEU A 411 -6.60 -2.14 -13.97
N TRP A 412 -7.53 -3.04 -14.30
CA TRP A 412 -8.42 -3.69 -13.36
C TRP A 412 -7.82 -4.98 -12.83
N ILE A 413 -7.63 -5.07 -11.51
CA ILE A 413 -6.99 -6.20 -10.85
C ILE A 413 -8.00 -6.89 -9.92
N ASP A 414 -8.45 -8.08 -10.31
CA ASP A 414 -9.33 -8.92 -9.51
C ASP A 414 -8.52 -9.84 -8.59
N CYS A 415 -8.59 -9.63 -7.27
CA CYS A 415 -7.90 -10.44 -6.27
C CYS A 415 -8.81 -11.45 -5.55
N ASN A 416 -10.02 -11.71 -6.07
CA ASN A 416 -10.97 -12.60 -5.42
C ASN A 416 -10.65 -14.07 -5.71
N ALA A 417 -9.93 -14.73 -4.79
CA ALA A 417 -9.51 -16.12 -4.92
C ALA A 417 -10.63 -17.11 -5.31
N ARG A 418 -11.88 -16.91 -4.86
CA ARG A 418 -13.00 -17.79 -5.24
C ARG A 418 -13.36 -17.61 -6.72
N ARG A 419 -13.45 -16.37 -7.17
CA ARG A 419 -13.79 -16.02 -8.55
C ARG A 419 -12.69 -16.45 -9.51
N LEU A 420 -11.43 -16.18 -9.17
CA LEU A 420 -10.27 -16.62 -9.94
C LEU A 420 -10.19 -18.14 -10.06
N LYS A 421 -10.46 -18.87 -8.97
CA LYS A 421 -10.52 -20.33 -8.98
C LYS A 421 -11.62 -20.84 -9.94
N GLN A 422 -12.80 -20.24 -9.92
CA GLN A 422 -13.89 -20.59 -10.83
C GLN A 422 -13.55 -20.35 -12.30
N LEU A 423 -12.92 -19.22 -12.61
CA LEU A 423 -12.45 -18.91 -13.97
C LEU A 423 -11.46 -19.96 -14.49
N GLN A 424 -10.54 -20.43 -13.64
CA GLN A 424 -9.53 -21.41 -14.05
C GLN A 424 -10.05 -22.84 -14.12
N GLU A 425 -10.86 -23.27 -13.16
CA GLU A 425 -11.32 -24.67 -13.08
C GLU A 425 -12.48 -24.97 -14.05
N GLN A 426 -13.28 -23.95 -14.40
CA GLN A 426 -14.48 -24.11 -15.24
C GLN A 426 -14.64 -22.94 -16.23
N PRO A 427 -13.69 -22.73 -17.15
CA PRO A 427 -13.70 -21.59 -18.08
C PRO A 427 -14.93 -21.58 -19.00
N GLU A 428 -15.44 -22.75 -19.40
CA GLU A 428 -16.65 -22.92 -20.23
C GLU A 428 -17.89 -22.27 -19.60
N CYS A 429 -18.00 -22.34 -18.27
CA CYS A 429 -19.15 -21.86 -17.50
C CYS A 429 -18.89 -20.52 -16.80
N ASN A 430 -17.63 -20.08 -16.72
CA ASN A 430 -17.20 -18.89 -16.02
C ASN A 430 -16.36 -18.03 -16.95
N GLN A 431 -17.04 -17.09 -17.62
CA GLN A 431 -16.41 -16.20 -18.58
C GLN A 431 -15.95 -14.90 -17.92
N ARG A 432 -14.94 -14.30 -18.53
CA ARG A 432 -14.47 -12.94 -18.29
C ARG A 432 -14.53 -12.18 -19.61
N THR A 433 -14.95 -10.93 -19.58
CA THR A 433 -14.98 -10.07 -20.77
C THR A 433 -15.01 -8.61 -20.32
N TRP A 434 -14.48 -7.71 -21.14
CA TRP A 434 -14.59 -6.28 -20.89
C TRP A 434 -14.76 -5.52 -22.21
N ARG A 435 -15.45 -4.40 -22.17
CA ARG A 435 -15.70 -3.57 -23.36
C ARG A 435 -15.59 -2.11 -22.98
N GLN A 436 -14.90 -1.33 -23.81
CA GLN A 436 -15.12 0.10 -23.84
C GLN A 436 -16.53 0.37 -24.37
N LEU A 437 -17.27 1.21 -23.65
CA LEU A 437 -18.63 1.58 -23.96
C LEU A 437 -18.64 2.91 -24.70
N THR A 438 -19.60 3.08 -25.61
CA THR A 438 -19.89 4.39 -26.18
C THR A 438 -20.39 5.32 -25.08
N VAL A 439 -19.70 6.44 -24.91
CA VAL A 439 -20.18 7.56 -24.10
C VAL A 439 -20.86 8.54 -25.03
N ALA A 440 -22.01 9.07 -24.62
CA ALA A 440 -22.71 10.11 -25.35
C ALA A 440 -22.87 11.38 -24.50
N ASP A 441 -22.74 12.53 -25.15
CA ASP A 441 -23.05 13.87 -24.64
C ASP A 441 -24.02 14.51 -25.63
N THR A 442 -25.12 15.11 -25.15
CA THR A 442 -26.04 15.88 -26.01
C THR A 442 -26.53 15.13 -27.26
N ARG A 443 -26.76 13.81 -27.13
CA ARG A 443 -27.22 12.88 -28.19
C ARG A 443 -26.15 12.51 -29.24
N GLU A 444 -24.91 12.87 -29.03
CA GLU A 444 -23.78 12.51 -29.90
C GLU A 444 -22.81 11.60 -29.16
N ALA A 445 -22.24 10.63 -29.88
CA ALA A 445 -21.15 9.84 -29.34
C ALA A 445 -19.89 10.72 -29.27
N ILE A 446 -19.24 10.73 -28.11
CA ILE A 446 -18.00 11.50 -27.91
C ILE A 446 -16.77 10.61 -28.03
N SER A 447 -15.64 11.24 -28.28
CA SER A 447 -14.36 10.55 -28.42
C SER A 447 -13.74 10.18 -27.07
N ALA A 448 -12.81 9.21 -27.09
CA ALA A 448 -12.18 8.67 -25.90
C ALA A 448 -11.28 9.68 -25.15
N ASP A 449 -10.84 10.75 -25.82
CA ASP A 449 -10.09 11.85 -25.22
C ASP A 449 -10.98 12.86 -24.46
N GLN A 450 -12.30 12.79 -24.65
CA GLN A 450 -13.27 13.57 -23.89
C GLN A 450 -13.77 12.78 -22.68
N ALA A 451 -14.21 11.54 -22.89
CA ALA A 451 -14.58 10.63 -21.81
C ALA A 451 -14.51 9.17 -22.23
N VAL A 452 -14.36 8.30 -21.25
CA VAL A 452 -14.38 6.85 -21.45
C VAL A 452 -15.27 6.17 -20.44
N SER A 453 -15.85 5.04 -20.86
CA SER A 453 -16.56 4.16 -19.96
C SER A 453 -16.26 2.71 -20.31
N PHE A 454 -16.25 1.84 -19.30
CA PHE A 454 -15.93 0.43 -19.44
C PHE A 454 -16.96 -0.43 -18.72
N ARG A 455 -17.34 -1.53 -19.36
CA ARG A 455 -17.97 -2.68 -18.70
C ARG A 455 -16.91 -3.72 -18.45
N VAL A 456 -16.83 -4.24 -17.23
CA VAL A 456 -15.96 -5.37 -16.88
C VAL A 456 -16.82 -6.49 -16.32
N GLN A 457 -16.59 -7.72 -16.75
CA GLN A 457 -17.28 -8.91 -16.27
C GLN A 457 -16.28 -9.98 -15.86
N SER A 458 -16.51 -10.59 -14.70
CA SER A 458 -15.78 -11.74 -14.18
C SER A 458 -16.77 -12.69 -13.54
N CYS A 459 -16.97 -13.86 -14.15
CA CYS A 459 -18.06 -14.77 -13.86
C CYS A 459 -19.44 -14.07 -13.99
N LEU A 460 -20.24 -14.09 -12.92
CA LEU A 460 -21.57 -13.45 -12.85
C LEU A 460 -21.52 -11.99 -12.40
N ASP A 461 -20.35 -11.51 -11.99
CA ASP A 461 -20.19 -10.15 -11.49
C ASP A 461 -19.83 -9.21 -12.62
N GLN A 462 -20.48 -8.04 -12.64
CA GLN A 462 -20.28 -7.02 -13.64
C GLN A 462 -20.12 -5.65 -12.99
N TRP A 463 -19.19 -4.87 -13.52
CA TRP A 463 -18.86 -3.54 -13.07
C TRP A 463 -18.89 -2.55 -14.21
N PHE A 464 -19.09 -1.30 -13.81
CA PHE A 464 -19.13 -0.13 -14.67
C PHE A 464 -18.06 0.83 -14.18
N VAL A 465 -17.23 1.34 -15.08
CA VAL A 465 -16.26 2.40 -14.79
C VAL A 465 -16.50 3.53 -15.78
N TYR A 466 -16.41 4.77 -15.33
CA TYR A 466 -16.46 5.95 -16.17
C TYR A 466 -15.45 6.99 -15.68
N ARG A 467 -14.80 7.66 -16.63
CA ARG A 467 -13.87 8.77 -16.41
C ARG A 467 -14.11 9.87 -17.45
N SER A 468 -14.29 11.10 -16.97
CA SER A 468 -14.18 12.33 -17.74
C SER A 468 -12.70 12.71 -17.89
N LEU A 469 -12.29 13.20 -19.07
CA LEU A 469 -10.92 13.67 -19.34
C LEU A 469 -10.85 15.16 -19.71
N ASP A 470 -11.99 15.75 -20.00
CA ASP A 470 -12.23 17.20 -20.06
C ASP A 470 -13.06 17.65 -18.84
N GLU A 471 -13.94 18.64 -19.00
CA GLU A 471 -14.84 19.04 -17.91
C GLU A 471 -15.98 18.03 -17.67
N ALA A 472 -16.41 17.90 -16.41
CA ALA A 472 -17.58 17.09 -16.05
C ALA A 472 -18.85 17.67 -16.71
N ARG A 473 -19.52 16.84 -17.52
CA ARG A 473 -20.74 17.19 -18.29
C ARG A 473 -21.79 16.10 -18.15
N ASN A 474 -23.03 16.43 -18.53
CA ASN A 474 -24.14 15.47 -18.51
C ASN A 474 -23.98 14.45 -19.64
N ARG A 475 -23.42 13.30 -19.29
CA ARG A 475 -23.07 12.21 -20.20
C ARG A 475 -23.85 10.95 -19.88
N THR A 476 -23.94 10.05 -20.83
CA THR A 476 -24.59 8.75 -20.63
C THR A 476 -23.76 7.62 -21.24
N ALA A 477 -23.72 6.49 -20.56
CA ALA A 477 -23.20 5.22 -21.09
C ALA A 477 -24.03 4.09 -20.49
N LEU A 478 -24.41 3.11 -21.31
CA LEU A 478 -25.29 1.99 -20.91
C LEU A 478 -26.61 2.47 -20.23
N GLY A 479 -27.14 3.62 -20.64
CA GLY A 479 -28.33 4.22 -20.04
C GLY A 479 -28.13 4.81 -18.63
N CYS A 480 -26.88 4.82 -18.11
CA CYS A 480 -26.53 5.49 -16.86
C CYS A 480 -26.14 6.94 -17.15
N ASN A 481 -26.99 7.89 -16.77
CA ASN A 481 -26.67 9.32 -16.85
C ASN A 481 -25.72 9.72 -15.73
N MET A 482 -24.72 10.55 -16.01
CA MET A 482 -23.70 10.99 -15.06
C MET A 482 -23.26 12.41 -15.35
N SER A 483 -22.95 13.15 -14.28
CA SER A 483 -22.40 14.52 -14.33
C SER A 483 -21.17 14.62 -13.42
N SER A 484 -20.43 13.52 -13.33
CA SER A 484 -19.29 13.30 -12.45
C SER A 484 -17.98 13.33 -13.24
N GLU A 485 -16.85 13.45 -12.54
CA GLU A 485 -15.51 13.24 -13.13
C GLU A 485 -15.18 11.75 -13.17
N PHE A 486 -15.54 11.01 -12.13
CA PHE A 486 -15.28 9.57 -12.03
C PHE A 486 -16.46 8.85 -11.41
N LEU A 487 -16.81 7.68 -11.96
CA LEU A 487 -17.86 6.83 -11.42
C LEU A 487 -17.43 5.37 -11.53
N VAL A 488 -17.57 4.64 -10.42
CA VAL A 488 -17.47 3.18 -10.41
C VAL A 488 -18.73 2.59 -9.80
N GLY A 489 -19.27 1.57 -10.46
CA GLY A 489 -20.54 0.95 -10.12
C GLY A 489 -20.53 -0.55 -10.30
N ARG A 490 -21.52 -1.21 -9.70
CA ARG A 490 -21.87 -2.60 -9.99
C ARG A 490 -23.10 -2.65 -10.88
N ILE A 491 -23.06 -3.45 -11.94
CA ILE A 491 -24.23 -3.69 -12.77
C ILE A 491 -25.07 -4.77 -12.08
N ALA A 492 -26.29 -4.42 -11.67
CA ALA A 492 -27.21 -5.34 -11.04
C ALA A 492 -27.84 -6.29 -12.07
N LYS A 493 -28.49 -7.37 -11.61
CA LYS A 493 -29.13 -8.37 -12.49
C LYS A 493 -30.20 -7.78 -13.41
N ASN A 494 -30.80 -6.66 -13.03
CA ASN A 494 -31.77 -5.92 -13.84
C ASN A 494 -31.12 -4.90 -14.79
N GLY A 495 -29.79 -4.92 -14.95
CA GLY A 495 -29.04 -4.00 -15.81
C GLY A 495 -28.77 -2.62 -15.21
N VAL A 496 -29.31 -2.30 -14.04
CA VAL A 496 -29.12 -0.97 -13.41
C VAL A 496 -27.72 -0.86 -12.81
N VAL A 497 -27.04 0.25 -13.11
CA VAL A 497 -25.75 0.60 -12.49
C VAL A 497 -25.99 1.10 -11.06
N LYS A 498 -25.62 0.29 -10.07
CA LYS A 498 -25.55 0.69 -8.68
C LYS A 498 -24.20 1.38 -8.42
N ARG A 499 -24.25 2.68 -8.17
CA ARG A 499 -23.07 3.51 -7.88
C ARG A 499 -22.42 3.06 -6.58
N LEU A 500 -21.11 2.75 -6.63
CA LEU A 500 -20.31 2.38 -5.47
C LEU A 500 -19.50 3.58 -4.97
N LEU A 501 -19.03 4.40 -5.89
CA LEU A 501 -18.37 5.69 -5.66
C LEU A 501 -18.60 6.58 -6.87
N GLU A 502 -18.88 7.85 -6.61
CA GLU A 502 -19.00 8.90 -7.62
C GLU A 502 -18.22 10.11 -7.13
N VAL A 503 -17.29 10.59 -7.94
CA VAL A 503 -16.51 11.81 -7.70
C VAL A 503 -17.11 12.88 -8.57
N VAL A 504 -17.73 13.85 -7.93
CA VAL A 504 -18.28 15.03 -8.59
C VAL A 504 -17.29 16.15 -8.32
N GLU A 505 -16.94 16.92 -9.35
CA GLU A 505 -16.14 18.13 -9.19
C GLU A 505 -16.79 18.97 -8.07
N ASP A 506 -16.02 19.32 -7.03
CA ASP A 506 -16.43 20.26 -5.98
C ASP A 506 -16.51 21.67 -6.61
N ARG A 507 -17.42 21.85 -7.57
CA ARG A 507 -17.97 23.16 -7.87
C ARG A 507 -18.78 23.53 -6.65
N VAL A 508 -18.10 24.11 -5.66
CA VAL A 508 -18.50 25.36 -5.02
C VAL A 508 -20.01 25.54 -5.16
N LEU A 509 -20.78 24.91 -4.26
CA LEU A 509 -22.11 25.37 -3.91
C LEU A 509 -21.94 26.81 -3.40
N TYR A 510 -21.94 27.77 -4.32
CA TYR A 510 -22.22 29.18 -4.05
C TYR A 510 -23.24 29.67 -5.06
#